data_AF-A0A819B1E8-F1
#
_entry.id   AF-A0A819B1E8-F1
#
_cell.length_a   1.000
_cell.length_b   1.000
_cell.length_c   1.000
_cell.angle_alpha   90.00
_cell.angle_beta   90.00
_cell.angle_gamma   90.00
#
_symmetry.space_group_name_H-M   'P 1'
#
loop_
_entity.id
_entity.type
_entity.pdbx_description
1 polymer ?
#
loop_
_entity_poly.entity_id
_entity_poly.type
_entity_poly.pdbx_seq_one_letter_code
_entity_poly.pdbx_strand_id
1 'polypeptide(L)'
;MGWNSWNHFHRNISEKIIQKTADAFVATGLAAAGYQYVNLDDCWQLTWDNQGIIHPDPQAFPNGIPALADYVHSRKLKFGLYSDAGFKTCAGRPGSLGYETKDANTYASWNVDYLKYDNCNTDGTIPEVRYPIMRDALNASGRPI
;
A
#
# COMPACT_ATOMS: atom_id res chain seq x y z
N MET A 1 -6.69 7.08 -12.58
CA MET A 1 -5.95 6.10 -13.39
C MET A 1 -4.53 6.01 -12.89
N GLY A 2 -3.80 4.93 -13.17
CA GLY A 2 -2.46 4.76 -12.63
C GLY A 2 -1.77 3.47 -13.08
N TRP A 3 -0.79 3.07 -12.30
CA TRP A 3 0.01 1.87 -12.48
C TRP A 3 0.08 1.10 -11.17
N ASN A 4 0.25 -0.22 -11.27
CA ASN A 4 0.43 -1.12 -10.15
C ASN A 4 1.64 -2.03 -10.40
N SER A 5 2.46 -2.25 -9.37
CA SER A 5 3.72 -3.01 -9.50
C SER A 5 3.57 -4.48 -9.84
N TRP A 6 2.43 -5.10 -9.56
CA TRP A 6 2.28 -6.55 -9.51
C TRP A 6 2.54 -7.26 -10.83
N ASN A 7 1.91 -6.81 -11.93
CA ASN A 7 1.91 -7.56 -13.19
C ASN A 7 3.29 -7.69 -13.85
N HIS A 8 4.25 -6.85 -13.49
CA HIS A 8 5.59 -6.89 -14.05
C HIS A 8 6.65 -7.29 -13.01
N PHE A 9 6.57 -6.73 -11.80
CA PHE A 9 7.62 -6.93 -10.78
C PHE A 9 7.31 -8.07 -9.81
N HIS A 10 6.04 -8.49 -9.68
CA HIS A 10 5.61 -9.47 -8.70
C HIS A 10 6.17 -9.14 -7.30
N ARG A 11 6.97 -10.06 -6.73
CA ARG A 11 7.61 -9.90 -5.42
C ARG A 11 8.93 -9.11 -5.44
N ASN A 12 9.49 -8.87 -6.62
CA ASN A 12 10.79 -8.20 -6.78
C ASN A 12 10.59 -6.68 -6.85
N ILE A 13 10.16 -6.10 -5.73
CA ILE A 13 9.84 -4.68 -5.62
C ILE A 13 10.77 -3.98 -4.62
N SER A 14 11.04 -2.70 -4.86
CA SER A 14 11.89 -1.87 -3.98
C SER A 14 11.54 -0.39 -4.14
N GLU A 15 11.96 0.41 -3.16
CA GLU A 15 11.82 1.88 -3.18
C GLU A 15 12.32 2.50 -4.48
N LYS A 16 13.50 2.06 -4.95
CA LYS A 16 14.11 2.56 -6.19
C LYS A 16 13.27 2.27 -7.44
N ILE A 17 12.57 1.13 -7.49
CA ILE A 17 11.69 0.80 -8.60
C ILE A 17 10.48 1.75 -8.62
N ILE A 18 9.88 2.00 -7.46
CA ILE A 18 8.72 2.89 -7.33
C ILE A 18 9.11 4.34 -7.65
N GLN A 19 10.24 4.82 -7.13
CA GLN A 19 10.77 6.17 -7.44
C GLN A 19 11.00 6.36 -8.94
N LYS A 20 11.69 5.41 -9.60
CA LYS A 20 11.90 5.46 -11.06
C LYS A 20 10.60 5.42 -11.85
N THR A 21 9.61 4.69 -11.36
CA THR A 21 8.29 4.62 -12.00
C THR A 21 7.56 5.96 -11.89
N ALA A 22 7.62 6.62 -10.73
CA ALA A 22 7.07 7.96 -10.52
C ALA A 22 7.76 9.02 -11.41
N ASP A 23 9.09 8.97 -11.53
CA ASP A 23 9.83 9.85 -12.46
C ASP A 23 9.43 9.58 -13.92
N ALA A 24 9.27 8.31 -14.31
CA ALA A 24 8.85 7.94 -15.66
C ALA A 24 7.44 8.44 -16.00
N PHE A 25 6.51 8.45 -15.04
CA PHE A 25 5.17 9.01 -15.22
C PHE A 25 5.22 10.47 -15.70
N VAL A 26 6.12 11.27 -15.12
CA VAL A 26 6.32 12.67 -15.51
C VAL A 26 7.06 12.75 -16.84
N ALA A 27 8.19 12.07 -16.97
CA ALA A 27 9.08 12.17 -18.12
C ALA A 27 8.42 11.71 -19.44
N THR A 28 7.52 10.73 -19.38
CA THR A 28 6.83 10.17 -20.54
C THR A 28 5.50 10.87 -20.87
N GLY A 29 5.04 11.78 -20.01
CA GLY A 29 3.74 12.45 -20.18
C GLY A 29 2.52 11.66 -19.70
N LEU A 30 2.69 10.47 -19.11
CA LEU A 30 1.57 9.70 -18.53
C LEU A 30 0.84 10.49 -17.43
N ALA A 31 1.59 11.23 -16.61
CA ALA A 31 1.00 12.13 -15.60
C ALA A 31 0.09 13.18 -16.25
N ALA A 32 0.55 13.80 -17.35
CA ALA A 32 -0.24 14.77 -18.11
C ALA A 32 -1.45 14.14 -18.81
N ALA A 33 -1.37 12.86 -19.16
CA ALA A 33 -2.48 12.08 -19.70
C ALA A 33 -3.49 11.59 -18.63
N GLY A 34 -3.30 11.94 -17.35
CA GLY A 34 -4.23 11.64 -16.26
C GLY A 34 -3.93 10.36 -15.45
N TYR A 35 -2.79 9.72 -15.68
CA TYR A 35 -2.31 8.64 -14.82
C TYR A 35 -1.65 9.24 -13.57
N GLN A 36 -2.30 9.10 -12.43
CA GLN A 36 -1.92 9.81 -11.19
C GLN A 36 -1.48 8.86 -10.07
N TYR A 37 -1.95 7.62 -10.06
CA TYR A 37 -1.69 6.68 -8.98
C TYR A 37 -0.49 5.78 -9.30
N VAL A 38 0.49 5.75 -8.40
CA VAL A 38 1.62 4.81 -8.42
C VAL A 38 1.44 3.86 -7.24
N ASN A 39 0.96 2.65 -7.53
CA ASN A 39 0.55 1.70 -6.50
C ASN A 39 1.64 0.63 -6.27
N LEU A 40 2.09 0.53 -5.03
CA LEU A 40 2.91 -0.56 -4.52
C LEU A 40 2.00 -1.72 -4.10
N ASP A 41 2.15 -2.85 -4.77
CA ASP A 41 1.39 -4.08 -4.49
C ASP A 41 2.07 -4.93 -3.38
N ASP A 42 1.67 -6.20 -3.26
CA ASP A 42 2.16 -7.16 -2.26
C ASP A 42 3.70 -7.27 -2.22
N CYS A 43 4.22 -7.85 -1.13
CA CYS A 43 5.65 -8.05 -0.83
C CYS A 43 6.43 -6.83 -0.35
N TRP A 44 5.78 -5.71 -0.05
CA TRP A 44 6.43 -4.62 0.69
C TRP A 44 6.58 -4.96 2.18
N GLN A 45 5.65 -5.73 2.74
CA GLN A 45 5.59 -6.09 4.15
C GLN A 45 6.66 -7.15 4.50
N LEU A 46 7.41 -6.93 5.58
CA LEU A 46 8.38 -7.90 6.12
C LEU A 46 7.86 -8.58 7.38
N THR A 47 7.50 -7.82 8.42
CA THR A 47 7.17 -8.34 9.74
C THR A 47 6.14 -7.48 10.46
N TRP A 48 5.48 -8.05 11.47
CA TRP A 48 4.83 -7.29 12.53
C TRP A 48 5.85 -6.91 13.60
N ASP A 49 5.65 -5.75 14.25
CA ASP A 49 6.27 -5.46 15.55
C ASP A 49 5.42 -5.99 16.72
N ASN A 50 5.90 -5.78 17.95
CA ASN A 50 5.21 -6.22 19.18
C ASN A 50 3.86 -5.52 19.40
N GLN A 51 3.61 -4.43 18.67
CA GLN A 51 2.38 -3.67 18.69
C GLN A 51 1.46 -4.10 17.55
N GLY A 52 1.86 -5.03 16.69
CA GLY A 52 1.08 -5.50 15.54
C GLY A 52 1.05 -4.52 14.38
N ILE A 53 2.04 -3.63 14.27
CA ILE A 53 2.24 -2.76 13.11
C ILE A 53 3.07 -3.50 12.07
N ILE A 54 2.65 -3.43 10.81
CA ILE A 54 3.39 -3.98 9.68
C ILE A 54 4.56 -3.06 9.31
N HIS A 55 5.77 -3.61 9.25
CA HIS A 55 6.98 -2.89 8.82
C HIS A 55 7.46 -3.36 7.45
N PRO A 56 7.96 -2.45 6.60
CA PRO A 56 8.52 -2.82 5.31
C PRO A 56 9.86 -3.55 5.46
N ASP A 57 10.31 -4.23 4.40
CA ASP A 57 11.69 -4.74 4.34
C ASP A 57 12.70 -3.56 4.28
N PRO A 58 13.56 -3.36 5.29
CA PRO A 58 14.49 -2.24 5.32
C PRO A 58 15.59 -2.32 4.26
N GLN A 59 15.82 -3.50 3.65
CA GLN A 59 16.75 -3.61 2.51
C GLN A 59 16.10 -3.11 1.23
N ALA A 60 14.81 -3.41 1.02
CA ALA A 60 14.07 -2.98 -0.16
C ALA A 60 13.55 -1.53 -0.05
N PHE A 61 13.26 -1.07 1.16
CA PHE A 61 12.71 0.25 1.50
C PHE A 61 13.53 0.91 2.61
N PRO A 62 14.81 1.25 2.36
CA PRO A 62 15.72 1.75 3.39
C PRO A 62 15.29 3.09 4.00
N ASN A 63 14.49 3.90 3.31
CA ASN A 63 13.96 5.16 3.84
C ASN A 63 12.52 5.02 4.37
N GLY A 64 11.95 3.82 4.29
CA GLY A 64 10.58 3.53 4.72
C GLY A 64 9.50 4.02 3.76
N ILE A 65 8.27 3.55 4.00
CA ILE A 65 7.11 3.90 3.18
C ILE A 65 6.75 5.41 3.23
N PRO A 66 6.83 6.11 4.38
CA PRO A 66 6.55 7.56 4.42
C PRO A 66 7.42 8.38 3.45
N ALA A 67 8.74 8.14 3.45
CA ALA A 67 9.65 8.84 2.56
C ALA A 67 9.36 8.54 1.08
N LEU A 68 8.93 7.31 0.78
CA LEU A 68 8.52 6.93 -0.57
C LEU A 68 7.22 7.64 -0.99
N ALA A 69 6.23 7.74 -0.11
CA ALA A 69 4.99 8.47 -0.37
C ALA A 69 5.29 9.95 -0.64
N ASP A 70 6.09 10.60 0.22
CA ASP A 70 6.51 12.00 0.04
C ASP A 70 7.26 12.21 -1.29
N TYR A 71 8.11 11.25 -1.68
CA TYR A 71 8.78 11.28 -2.97
C TYR A 71 7.77 11.27 -4.13
N VAL A 72 6.78 10.37 -4.10
CA VAL A 72 5.74 10.29 -5.14
C VAL A 72 4.91 11.58 -5.18
N HIS A 73 4.54 12.15 -4.03
CA HIS A 73 3.82 13.43 -3.95
C HIS A 73 4.62 14.59 -4.51
N SER A 74 5.94 14.61 -4.34
CA SER A 74 6.79 15.66 -4.91
C SER A 74 6.76 15.71 -6.45
N ARG A 75 6.32 14.63 -7.10
CA ARG A 75 6.07 14.55 -8.56
C ARG A 75 4.62 14.90 -8.93
N LYS A 76 3.82 15.39 -7.97
CA LYS A 76 2.38 15.65 -8.10
C LYS A 76 1.57 14.40 -8.46
N LEU A 77 2.04 13.23 -8.05
CA LEU A 77 1.37 11.94 -8.18
C LEU A 77 0.77 11.53 -6.83
N LYS A 78 -0.01 10.45 -6.83
CA LYS A 78 -0.64 9.83 -5.66
C LYS A 78 -0.01 8.47 -5.40
N PHE A 79 0.22 8.14 -4.14
CA PHE A 79 0.84 6.89 -3.72
C PHE A 79 -0.22 5.90 -3.24
N GLY A 80 -0.23 4.70 -3.81
CA GLY A 80 -1.08 3.60 -3.36
C GLY A 80 -0.29 2.51 -2.66
N LEU A 81 -0.91 1.91 -1.64
CA LEU A 81 -0.37 0.79 -0.88
C LEU A 81 -1.29 -0.43 -0.99
N TYR A 82 -0.83 -1.56 -0.49
CA TYR A 82 -1.51 -2.84 -0.51
C TYR A 82 -1.60 -3.45 0.89
N SER A 83 -2.74 -4.05 1.18
CA SER A 83 -2.87 -5.02 2.28
C SER A 83 -3.93 -6.08 1.93
N ASP A 84 -4.21 -6.97 2.87
CA ASP A 84 -5.13 -8.09 2.72
C ASP A 84 -6.13 -8.12 3.89
N ALA A 85 -7.39 -8.40 3.59
CA ALA A 85 -8.46 -8.68 4.55
C ALA A 85 -8.35 -10.08 5.18
N GLY A 86 -7.15 -10.64 5.27
CA GLY A 86 -6.84 -11.92 5.89
C GLY A 86 -5.64 -11.84 6.82
N PHE A 87 -5.29 -12.98 7.42
CA PHE A 87 -4.14 -13.07 8.33
C PHE A 87 -2.80 -12.90 7.60
N LYS A 88 -2.78 -13.24 6.31
CA LYS A 88 -1.63 -13.09 5.42
C LYS A 88 -2.07 -12.65 4.04
N THR A 89 -1.22 -11.88 3.38
CA THR A 89 -1.39 -11.56 1.96
C THR A 89 -1.32 -12.81 1.09
N CYS A 90 -1.74 -12.70 -0.17
CA CYS A 90 -1.63 -13.78 -1.14
C CYS A 90 -0.19 -14.29 -1.33
N ALA A 91 0.83 -13.43 -1.16
CA ALA A 91 2.24 -13.84 -1.17
C ALA A 91 2.76 -14.39 0.17
N GLY A 92 1.90 -14.52 1.18
CA GLY A 92 2.24 -15.03 2.51
C GLY A 92 2.90 -13.99 3.42
N ARG A 93 2.78 -12.70 3.11
CA ARG A 93 3.24 -11.59 3.96
C ARG A 93 2.21 -11.26 5.04
N PRO A 94 2.55 -10.46 6.06
CA PRO A 94 1.57 -10.09 7.08
C PRO A 94 0.37 -9.34 6.49
N GLY A 95 -0.86 -9.76 6.84
CA GLY A 95 -2.13 -9.13 6.45
C GLY A 95 -2.76 -8.30 7.58
N SER A 96 -3.92 -7.70 7.33
CA SER A 96 -4.54 -6.72 8.25
C SER A 96 -5.77 -7.23 9.02
N LEU A 97 -6.18 -8.49 8.86
CA LEU A 97 -7.38 -9.00 9.53
C LEU A 97 -7.23 -8.91 11.07
N GLY A 98 -8.14 -8.19 11.72
CA GLY A 98 -8.13 -7.92 13.16
C GLY A 98 -7.25 -6.73 13.60
N TYR A 99 -6.55 -6.08 12.66
CA TYR A 99 -5.69 -4.93 12.89
C TYR A 99 -6.11 -3.69 12.09
N GLU A 100 -7.29 -3.69 11.49
CA GLU A 100 -7.75 -2.75 10.47
C GLU A 100 -7.68 -1.30 10.93
N THR A 101 -8.16 -0.99 12.14
CA THR A 101 -8.11 0.38 12.69
C THR A 101 -6.68 0.86 12.86
N LYS A 102 -5.79 -0.04 13.29
CA LYS A 102 -4.38 0.29 13.51
C LYS A 102 -3.68 0.52 12.19
N ASP A 103 -3.83 -0.40 11.25
CA ASP A 103 -3.24 -0.32 9.92
C ASP A 103 -3.76 0.88 9.13
N ALA A 104 -5.06 1.19 9.18
CA ALA A 104 -5.61 2.38 8.56
C ALA A 104 -4.98 3.67 9.10
N ASN A 105 -4.84 3.79 10.43
CA ASN A 105 -4.18 4.94 11.05
C ASN A 105 -2.70 5.04 10.67
N THR A 106 -2.00 3.89 10.60
CA THR A 106 -0.62 3.83 10.12
C THR A 106 -0.50 4.31 8.68
N TYR A 107 -1.31 3.78 7.77
CA TYR A 107 -1.28 4.16 6.35
C TYR A 107 -1.63 5.63 6.15
N ALA A 108 -2.59 6.16 6.92
CA ALA A 108 -2.90 7.59 6.93
C ALA A 108 -1.72 8.44 7.40
N SER A 109 -1.05 8.04 8.49
CA SER A 109 0.16 8.72 8.98
C SER A 109 1.35 8.65 8.01
N TRP A 110 1.36 7.69 7.10
CA TRP A 110 2.37 7.53 6.04
C TRP A 110 2.00 8.24 4.74
N ASN A 111 0.94 9.07 4.76
CA ASN A 111 0.45 9.81 3.61
C ASN A 111 0.00 8.93 2.41
N VAL A 112 -0.49 7.72 2.64
CA VAL A 112 -1.05 6.88 1.57
C VAL A 112 -2.33 7.52 0.97
N ASP A 113 -2.55 7.41 -0.34
CA ASP A 113 -3.72 8.00 -1.06
C ASP A 113 -4.68 6.97 -1.64
N TYR A 114 -4.33 5.68 -1.55
CA TYR A 114 -5.09 4.56 -2.11
C TYR A 114 -4.69 3.28 -1.40
N LEU A 115 -5.67 2.43 -1.05
CA LEU A 115 -5.41 1.08 -0.54
C LEU A 115 -6.03 0.03 -1.48
N LYS A 116 -5.21 -0.86 -2.03
CA LYS A 116 -5.69 -2.16 -2.56
C LYS A 116 -5.85 -3.10 -1.38
N TYR A 117 -7.04 -3.68 -1.21
CA TYR A 117 -7.35 -4.56 -0.08
C TYR A 117 -7.81 -5.94 -0.56
N ASP A 118 -6.92 -6.92 -0.43
CA ASP A 118 -7.05 -8.27 -0.99
C ASP A 118 -7.86 -9.21 -0.08
N ASN A 119 -7.99 -10.48 -0.46
CA ASN A 119 -8.90 -11.44 0.20
C ASN A 119 -8.30 -12.85 0.40
N CYS A 120 -6.99 -12.99 0.56
CA CYS A 120 -6.35 -14.28 0.79
C CYS A 120 -6.28 -14.64 2.29
N ASN A 121 -6.07 -15.91 2.64
CA ASN A 121 -5.83 -16.39 4.01
C ASN A 121 -6.80 -15.82 5.09
N THR A 122 -8.10 -15.88 4.79
CA THR A 122 -9.16 -15.35 5.66
C THR A 122 -9.55 -16.35 6.75
N ASP A 123 -10.35 -15.91 7.72
CA ASP A 123 -10.97 -16.75 8.76
C ASP A 123 -12.27 -17.44 8.28
N GLY A 124 -12.59 -17.34 6.99
CA GLY A 124 -13.84 -17.86 6.41
C GLY A 124 -15.04 -16.93 6.55
N THR A 125 -14.92 -15.79 7.24
CA THR A 125 -15.98 -14.78 7.26
C THR A 125 -16.15 -14.14 5.88
N ILE A 126 -17.40 -13.85 5.53
CA ILE A 126 -17.74 -13.33 4.20
C ILE A 126 -17.19 -11.91 4.00
N PRO A 127 -16.76 -11.54 2.78
CA PRO A 127 -16.21 -10.22 2.47
C PRO A 127 -17.09 -9.05 2.93
N GLU A 128 -18.41 -9.18 2.83
CA GLU A 128 -19.39 -8.17 3.20
C GLU A 128 -19.34 -7.80 4.69
N VAL A 129 -18.75 -8.65 5.53
CA VAL A 129 -18.51 -8.36 6.96
C VAL A 129 -17.12 -7.76 7.18
N ARG A 130 -16.08 -8.25 6.50
CA ARG A 130 -14.69 -7.80 6.72
C ARG A 130 -14.35 -6.46 6.08
N TYR A 131 -14.73 -6.26 4.83
CA TYR A 131 -14.36 -5.05 4.08
C TYR A 131 -14.90 -3.74 4.69
N PRO A 132 -16.14 -3.68 5.21
CA PRO A 132 -16.64 -2.49 5.89
C PRO A 132 -15.78 -2.03 7.07
N ILE A 133 -15.11 -2.95 7.78
CA ILE A 133 -14.25 -2.62 8.93
C ILE A 133 -13.08 -1.75 8.47
N MET A 134 -12.36 -2.15 7.41
CA MET A 134 -11.27 -1.36 6.85
C MET A 134 -11.78 -0.06 6.22
N ARG A 135 -12.92 -0.08 5.52
CA ARG A 135 -13.56 1.14 4.99
C ARG A 135 -13.80 2.18 6.10
N ASP A 136 -14.42 1.75 7.20
CA ASP A 136 -14.78 2.64 8.30
C ASP A 136 -13.54 3.12 9.06
N ALA A 137 -12.54 2.25 9.21
CA ALA A 137 -11.24 2.60 9.78
C ALA A 137 -10.50 3.67 8.94
N LEU A 138 -10.47 3.54 7.61
CA LEU A 138 -9.87 4.55 6.73
C LEU A 138 -10.62 5.88 6.81
N ASN A 139 -11.96 5.85 6.80
CA ASN A 139 -12.77 7.06 6.99
C ASN A 139 -12.49 7.75 8.33
N ALA A 140 -12.34 6.98 9.41
CA ALA A 140 -12.07 7.50 10.75
C ALA A 140 -10.64 8.08 10.91
N SER A 141 -9.70 7.68 10.05
CA SER A 141 -8.32 8.20 10.07
C SER A 141 -8.22 9.69 9.73
N GLY A 142 -9.26 10.25 9.09
CA GLY A 142 -9.32 11.66 8.67
C GLY A 142 -8.54 11.98 7.40
N ARG A 143 -7.84 11.01 6.80
CA ARG A 143 -7.20 11.14 5.49
C ARG A 143 -8.06 10.48 4.42
N PRO A 144 -8.35 11.13 3.28
CA PRO A 144 -8.98 10.48 2.13
C PRO A 144 -8.02 9.42 1.53
N ILE A 145 -8.41 8.15 1.61
CA ILE A 145 -7.69 6.97 1.09
C ILE A 145 -8.66 6.09 0.32
#